data_AF-A0A8T5UJZ5-F1
#
_entry.id   AF-A0A8T5UJZ5-F1
#
_cell.length_a   1.000
_cell.length_b   1.000
_cell.length_c   1.000
_cell.angle_alpha   90.00
_cell.angle_beta   90.00
_cell.angle_gamma   90.00
#
_symmetry.space_group_name_H-M   'P 1'
#
loop_
_entity.id
_entity.type
_entity.pdbx_description
1 polymer ?
#
loop_
_entity_poly.entity_id
_entity_poly.type
_entity_poly.pdbx_seq_one_letter_code
_entity_poly.pdbx_strand_id
1 'polypeptide(L)'
;MLDIILLQHPASGIKLLEYRQDHTKISSKHADIFSGFMSAIQNISTELDIGTLILISTEGSEGHNCIIIPKIYVNVIILVDQEDPIDLWREQGHLIAEKFLEEFGNDYQPNIVSKFESFTSTIKALCSTHEFCE
;
A
#
# COMPACT_ATOMS: atom_id res chain seq x y z
N MET A 1 5.99 12.28 5.63
CA MET A 1 5.48 12.56 4.28
C MET A 1 5.18 11.23 3.59
N LEU A 2 4.20 11.22 2.67
CA LEU A 2 3.88 10.02 1.88
C LEU A 2 4.94 9.74 0.83
N ASP A 3 5.44 8.51 0.76
CA ASP A 3 6.28 8.08 -0.36
C ASP A 3 5.50 7.25 -1.39
N ILE A 4 4.94 6.14 -0.93
CA ILE A 4 4.41 5.10 -1.81
C ILE A 4 3.05 4.62 -1.29
N ILE A 5 2.10 4.44 -2.20
CA ILE A 5 0.91 3.62 -2.00
C ILE A 5 0.97 2.46 -2.99
N LEU A 6 1.00 1.24 -2.46
CA LEU A 6 1.02 0.00 -3.21
C LEU A 6 -0.29 -0.74 -3.00
N LEU A 7 -1.00 -1.01 -4.10
CA LEU A 7 -2.12 -1.94 -4.12
C LEU A 7 -1.61 -3.31 -4.55
N GLN A 8 -1.91 -4.33 -3.75
CA GLN A 8 -1.42 -5.68 -3.97
C GLN A 8 -2.55 -6.70 -3.86
N HIS A 9 -2.57 -7.69 -4.73
CA HIS A 9 -3.49 -8.81 -4.63
C HIS A 9 -3.05 -9.75 -3.49
N PRO A 10 -3.87 -9.97 -2.45
CA PRO A 10 -3.44 -10.63 -1.22
C PRO A 10 -2.94 -12.05 -1.43
N ALA A 11 -3.63 -12.86 -2.25
CA ALA A 11 -3.29 -14.27 -2.41
C ALA A 11 -2.04 -14.51 -3.27
N SER A 12 -1.78 -13.63 -4.24
CA SER A 12 -0.67 -13.82 -5.19
C SER A 12 0.55 -12.93 -4.95
N GLY A 13 0.40 -11.87 -4.13
CA GLY A 13 1.43 -10.85 -3.98
C GLY A 13 1.65 -9.97 -5.21
N ILE A 14 0.86 -10.14 -6.29
CA ILE A 14 0.94 -9.33 -7.50
C ILE A 14 0.64 -7.88 -7.16
N LYS A 15 1.55 -7.00 -7.58
CA LYS A 15 1.35 -5.56 -7.59
C LYS A 15 0.28 -5.19 -8.61
N LEU A 16 -0.81 -4.60 -8.13
CA LEU A 16 -1.94 -4.14 -8.95
C LEU A 16 -1.70 -2.72 -9.43
N LEU A 17 -1.27 -1.84 -8.53
CA LEU A 17 -1.00 -0.44 -8.80
C LEU A 17 0.02 0.10 -7.80
N GLU A 18 0.80 1.05 -8.25
CA GLU A 18 1.76 1.78 -7.42
C GLU A 18 1.63 3.26 -7.70
N TYR A 19 1.33 4.02 -6.66
CA TYR A 19 1.32 5.47 -6.68
C TYR A 19 2.53 5.97 -5.90
N ARG A 20 3.25 6.93 -6.47
CA ARG A 20 4.47 7.49 -5.90
C ARG A 20 4.43 9.00 -5.91
N GLN A 21 5.00 9.60 -4.87
CA GLN A 21 5.25 11.02 -4.84
C GLN A 21 6.56 11.37 -5.58
N ASP A 22 6.63 12.60 -6.09
CA ASP A 22 7.78 13.06 -6.89
C ASP A 22 9.08 13.13 -6.06
N HIS A 23 8.97 13.37 -4.75
CA HIS A 23 10.10 13.44 -3.83
C HIS A 23 10.58 12.06 -3.34
N THR A 24 9.89 10.96 -3.68
CA THR A 24 10.21 9.63 -3.17
C THR A 24 11.61 9.20 -3.60
N LYS A 25 12.50 9.00 -2.60
CA LYS A 25 13.90 8.60 -2.84
C LYS A 25 14.08 7.11 -3.09
N ILE A 26 13.08 6.30 -2.72
CA ILE A 26 13.12 4.84 -2.92
C ILE A 26 13.05 4.56 -4.41
N SER A 27 14.00 3.80 -4.96
CA SER A 27 14.00 3.47 -6.39
C SER A 27 12.77 2.67 -6.83
N SER A 28 12.29 2.89 -8.06
CA SER A 28 11.22 2.09 -8.67
C SER A 28 11.60 0.60 -8.78
N LYS A 29 12.89 0.30 -8.92
CA LYS A 29 13.39 -1.09 -8.92
C LYS A 29 13.24 -1.79 -7.57
N HIS A 30 13.05 -1.04 -6.48
CA HIS A 30 12.86 -1.59 -5.14
C HIS A 30 11.39 -1.89 -4.83
N ALA A 31 10.44 -1.44 -5.64
CA ALA A 31 9.02 -1.74 -5.40
C ALA A 31 8.69 -3.23 -5.58
N ASP A 32 9.29 -3.89 -6.58
CA ASP A 32 9.08 -5.32 -6.78
C ASP A 32 9.73 -6.13 -5.64
N ILE A 33 10.89 -5.68 -5.17
CA ILE A 33 11.57 -6.22 -3.98
C ILE A 33 10.69 -6.04 -2.74
N PHE A 34 10.11 -4.85 -2.57
CA PHE A 34 9.24 -4.51 -1.45
C PHE A 34 7.95 -5.34 -1.47
N SER A 35 7.30 -5.48 -2.63
CA SER A 35 6.13 -6.33 -2.83
C SER A 35 6.44 -7.79 -2.46
N GLY A 36 7.57 -8.33 -2.94
CA GLY A 36 8.02 -9.68 -2.60
C GLY A 36 8.34 -9.87 -1.12
N PHE A 37 9.01 -8.89 -0.50
CA PHE A 37 9.28 -8.86 0.93
C PHE A 37 7.99 -8.87 1.75
N MET A 38 7.00 -8.06 1.36
CA MET A 38 5.70 -8.00 2.01
C MET A 38 4.94 -9.32 1.94
N SER A 39 4.94 -9.97 0.78
CA SER A 39 4.34 -11.31 0.65
C SER A 39 5.05 -12.34 1.53
N ALA A 40 6.39 -12.31 1.58
CA ALA A 40 7.16 -13.24 2.39
C ALA A 40 6.85 -13.09 3.89
N ILE A 41 6.85 -11.86 4.42
CA ILE A 41 6.61 -11.61 5.85
C ILE A 41 5.17 -11.95 6.24
N GLN A 42 4.18 -11.65 5.39
CA GLN A 42 2.77 -12.01 5.62
C GLN A 42 2.55 -13.52 5.65
N ASN A 43 3.21 -14.26 4.74
CA ASN A 43 3.18 -15.72 4.73
C ASN A 43 3.79 -16.29 6.02
N ILE A 44 4.95 -15.78 6.43
CA ILE A 44 5.61 -16.20 7.68
C ILE A 44 4.69 -15.94 8.89
N SER A 45 4.04 -14.77 8.97
CA SER A 45 3.12 -14.48 10.08
C SER A 45 1.94 -15.46 10.15
N THR A 46 1.45 -15.92 9.00
CA THR A 46 0.37 -16.91 8.92
C THR A 46 0.85 -18.30 9.34
N GLU A 47 2.00 -18.75 8.84
CA GLU A 47 2.60 -20.04 9.20
C GLU A 47 2.95 -20.14 10.70
N LEU A 48 3.34 -19.03 11.31
CA LEU A 48 3.67 -18.97 12.74
C LEU A 48 2.44 -18.73 13.64
N ASP A 49 1.25 -18.50 13.07
CA ASP A 49 0.01 -18.16 13.79
C ASP A 49 0.16 -16.98 14.76
N ILE A 50 0.92 -15.95 14.35
CA ILE A 50 1.19 -14.75 15.17
C ILE A 50 0.28 -13.57 14.81
N GLY A 51 -0.78 -13.83 14.03
CA GLY A 51 -1.75 -12.84 13.59
C GLY A 51 -1.36 -12.13 12.28
N THR A 52 -2.06 -11.04 11.99
CA THR A 52 -1.92 -10.30 10.73
C THR A 52 -0.98 -9.12 10.90
N LEU A 53 -0.02 -8.99 10.00
CA LEU A 53 0.88 -7.84 9.95
C LEU A 53 0.13 -6.58 9.47
N ILE A 54 0.06 -5.57 10.32
CA ILE A 54 -0.63 -4.30 10.05
C ILE A 54 0.30 -3.08 10.02
N LEU A 55 1.54 -3.22 10.52
CA LEU A 55 2.52 -2.14 10.60
C LEU A 55 3.93 -2.73 10.66
N ILE A 56 4.86 -2.16 9.89
CA ILE A 56 6.31 -2.28 10.09
C ILE A 56 6.85 -0.87 10.29
N SER A 57 7.55 -0.63 11.39
CA SER A 57 8.19 0.65 11.68
C SER A 57 9.71 0.49 11.70
N THR A 58 10.41 1.47 11.15
CA THR A 58 11.87 1.56 11.14
C THR A 58 12.30 2.90 11.71
N GLU A 59 13.44 2.94 12.38
CA GLU A 59 13.98 4.14 13.02
C GLU A 59 15.28 4.62 12.34
N GLY A 60 15.59 5.90 12.48
CA GLY A 60 16.83 6.52 12.01
C GLY A 60 16.56 7.72 11.09
N SER A 61 17.61 8.24 10.46
CA SER A 61 17.48 9.38 9.54
C SER A 61 16.65 9.07 8.28
N GLU A 62 16.47 7.79 7.98
CA GLU A 62 15.64 7.28 6.89
C GLU A 62 14.53 6.37 7.47
N GLY A 63 14.05 6.66 8.68
CA GLY A 63 13.00 5.89 9.33
C GLY A 63 11.64 6.08 8.65
N HIS A 64 10.92 4.98 8.42
CA HIS A 64 9.61 4.96 7.79
C HIS A 64 8.64 4.05 8.54
N ASN A 65 7.36 4.35 8.42
CA ASN A 65 6.24 3.48 8.75
C ASN A 65 5.66 2.87 7.47
N CYS A 66 5.60 1.55 7.41
CA CYS A 66 4.87 0.78 6.41
C CYS A 66 3.56 0.31 7.03
N ILE A 67 2.47 0.98 6.68
CA ILE A 67 1.12 0.72 7.19
C ILE A 67 0.41 -0.21 6.21
N ILE A 68 -0.14 -1.32 6.71
CA ILE A 68 -0.71 -2.38 5.89
C ILE A 68 -2.18 -2.53 6.23
N ILE A 69 -3.03 -2.37 5.23
CA ILE A 69 -4.48 -2.51 5.31
C ILE A 69 -4.88 -3.79 4.57
N PRO A 70 -4.96 -4.93 5.28
CA PRO A 70 -5.37 -6.18 4.67
C PRO A 70 -6.89 -6.16 4.41
N LYS A 71 -7.29 -6.43 3.16
CA LYS A 71 -8.67 -6.83 2.82
C LYS A 71 -8.62 -8.10 1.99
N ILE A 72 -9.73 -8.84 1.98
CA ILE A 72 -9.86 -10.14 1.30
C ILE A 72 -9.39 -10.06 -0.17
N TYR A 73 -9.75 -8.97 -0.85
CA TYR A 73 -9.50 -8.82 -2.28
C TYR A 73 -8.36 -7.86 -2.60
N VAL A 74 -7.93 -6.98 -1.70
CA VAL A 74 -6.86 -6.01 -1.98
C VAL A 74 -6.13 -5.65 -0.69
N ASN A 75 -4.81 -5.69 -0.72
CA ASN A 75 -3.97 -5.09 0.31
C ASN A 75 -3.65 -3.65 -0.12
N VAL A 76 -3.82 -2.69 0.79
CA VAL A 76 -3.28 -1.34 0.62
C VAL A 76 -2.07 -1.22 1.53
N ILE A 77 -0.91 -0.93 0.96
CA ILE A 77 0.35 -0.76 1.68
C ILE A 77 0.80 0.67 1.48
N ILE A 78 0.97 1.40 2.57
CA ILE A 78 1.30 2.83 2.56
C ILE A 78 2.64 2.99 3.25
N LEU A 79 3.59 3.63 2.57
CA LEU A 79 4.90 3.95 3.11
C LEU A 79 5.00 5.45 3.35
N VAL A 80 5.27 5.83 4.60
CA VAL A 80 5.33 7.21 5.06
C VAL A 80 6.53 7.40 5.99
N ASP A 81 6.99 8.64 6.16
CA ASP A 81 8.04 8.94 7.14
C ASP A 81 7.66 8.50 8.57
N GLN A 82 8.66 8.22 9.40
CA GLN A 82 8.45 7.76 10.79
C GLN A 82 7.60 8.71 11.64
N GLU A 83 7.59 10.00 11.34
CA GLU A 83 6.91 11.04 12.13
C GLU A 83 5.43 11.23 11.72
N ASP A 84 4.99 10.61 10.63
CA ASP A 84 3.64 10.78 10.12
C ASP A 84 2.57 10.11 11.00
N PRO A 85 1.37 10.71 11.07
CA PRO A 85 0.27 10.18 11.88
C PRO A 85 -0.26 8.86 11.31
N ILE A 86 0.11 7.74 11.96
CA ILE A 86 -0.24 6.38 11.53
C ILE A 86 -1.77 6.19 11.44
N ASP A 87 -2.54 6.67 12.40
CA ASP A 87 -3.98 6.44 12.44
C ASP A 87 -4.71 7.14 11.28
N LEU A 88 -4.29 8.35 10.93
CA LEU A 88 -4.83 9.09 9.79
C LEU A 88 -4.54 8.36 8.47
N TRP A 89 -3.31 7.87 8.29
CA TRP A 89 -2.96 7.08 7.11
C TRP A 89 -3.67 5.73 7.07
N ARG A 90 -3.95 5.13 8.22
CA ARG A 90 -4.73 3.90 8.32
C ARG A 90 -6.16 4.12 7.85
N GLU A 91 -6.81 5.19 8.30
CA GLU A 91 -8.14 5.60 7.83
C GLU A 91 -8.13 5.84 6.32
N GLN A 92 -7.12 6.56 5.82
CA GLN A 92 -6.97 6.83 4.40
C GLN A 92 -6.80 5.54 3.57
N GLY A 93 -6.02 4.58 4.07
CA GLY A 93 -5.84 3.29 3.43
C GLY A 93 -7.11 2.45 3.39
N HIS A 94 -7.97 2.53 4.42
CA HIS A 94 -9.29 1.91 4.38
C HIS A 94 -10.17 2.51 3.29
N LEU A 95 -10.21 3.84 3.16
CA LEU A 95 -10.97 4.53 2.10
C LEU A 95 -10.48 4.16 0.70
N ILE A 96 -9.15 4.08 0.51
CA ILE A 96 -8.55 3.65 -0.76
C ILE A 96 -9.00 2.24 -1.11
N ALA A 97 -8.96 1.30 -0.15
CA ALA A 97 -9.37 -0.07 -0.37
C ALA A 97 -10.85 -0.16 -0.77
N GLU A 98 -11.72 0.58 -0.08
CA GLU A 98 -13.15 0.63 -0.37
C GLU A 98 -13.42 1.18 -1.77
N LYS A 99 -12.78 2.30 -2.15
CA LYS A 99 -12.92 2.88 -3.49
C LYS A 99 -12.39 1.97 -4.59
N PHE A 100 -11.32 1.24 -4.34
CA PHE A 100 -10.81 0.27 -5.31
C PHE A 100 -11.83 -0.84 -5.58
N LEU A 101 -12.45 -1.38 -4.53
CA LEU A 101 -13.46 -2.45 -4.66
C LEU A 101 -14.80 -1.93 -5.21
N GLU A 102 -15.15 -0.67 -4.98
CA GLU A 102 -16.28 -0.02 -5.65
C GLU A 102 -16.08 0.07 -7.17
N GLU A 103 -14.86 0.39 -7.62
CA GLU A 103 -14.54 0.59 -9.04
C GLU A 103 -14.36 -0.74 -9.81
N PHE A 104 -13.63 -1.70 -9.21
CA PHE A 104 -13.23 -2.94 -9.90
C PHE A 104 -13.96 -4.20 -9.42
N GLY A 105 -14.74 -4.10 -8.34
CA GLY A 105 -15.44 -5.23 -7.72
C GLY A 105 -14.53 -6.18 -6.95
N ASN A 106 -15.08 -7.35 -6.61
CA ASN A 106 -14.42 -8.36 -5.78
C ASN A 106 -13.86 -9.56 -6.59
N ASP A 107 -14.08 -9.61 -7.91
CA ASP A 107 -13.69 -10.72 -8.79
C ASP A 107 -12.94 -10.20 -10.02
N TYR A 108 -11.95 -9.35 -9.77
CA TYR A 108 -11.10 -8.82 -10.82
C TYR A 108 -9.91 -9.76 -11.11
N GLN A 109 -9.38 -9.70 -12.33
CA GLN A 109 -8.22 -10.49 -12.72
C GLN A 109 -6.92 -9.75 -12.36
N PRO A 110 -6.17 -10.17 -11.33
CA PRO A 110 -5.00 -9.42 -10.83
C PRO A 110 -3.84 -9.34 -11.84
N ASN A 111 -3.83 -10.22 -12.85
CA ASN A 111 -2.83 -10.26 -13.90
C ASN A 111 -3.03 -9.22 -15.02
N ILE A 112 -4.18 -8.53 -15.06
CA ILE A 112 -4.43 -7.45 -16.05
C ILE A 112 -4.17 -6.09 -15.40
N VAL A 113 -2.92 -5.85 -15.00
CA VAL A 113 -2.52 -4.70 -14.19
C VAL A 113 -2.83 -3.34 -14.86
N SER A 114 -2.80 -3.28 -16.19
CA SER A 114 -3.07 -2.05 -16.95
C SER A 114 -4.49 -1.50 -16.74
N LYS A 115 -5.44 -2.33 -16.27
CA LYS A 115 -6.81 -1.87 -15.95
C LYS A 115 -6.87 -1.01 -14.70
N PHE A 116 -5.89 -1.12 -13.81
CA PHE A 116 -5.89 -0.40 -12.54
C PHE A 116 -5.23 0.98 -12.64
N GLU A 117 -4.56 1.29 -13.75
CA GLU A 117 -3.87 2.58 -13.93
C GLU A 117 -4.82 3.78 -13.80
N SER A 118 -6.10 3.64 -14.22
CA SER A 118 -7.12 4.69 -14.08
C SER A 118 -7.33 5.15 -12.63
N PHE A 119 -7.15 4.22 -11.69
CA PHE A 119 -7.38 4.44 -10.27
C PHE A 119 -6.35 5.40 -9.63
N THR A 120 -5.22 5.65 -10.31
CA THR A 120 -4.21 6.63 -9.89
C THR A 120 -4.82 8.01 -9.62
N SER A 121 -5.79 8.41 -10.44
CA SER A 121 -6.49 9.69 -10.27
C SER A 121 -7.30 9.74 -8.98
N THR A 122 -7.96 8.64 -8.62
CA THR A 122 -8.70 8.47 -7.36
C THR A 122 -7.77 8.51 -6.15
N ILE A 123 -6.63 7.79 -6.21
CA ILE A 123 -5.62 7.85 -5.14
C ILE A 123 -5.14 9.29 -4.94
N LYS A 124 -4.76 9.99 -6.01
CA LYS A 124 -4.29 11.37 -5.93
C LYS A 124 -5.33 12.28 -5.26
N ALA A 125 -6.59 12.22 -5.69
CA ALA A 125 -7.67 13.01 -5.11
C ALA A 125 -7.90 12.70 -3.62
N LEU A 126 -7.79 11.43 -3.24
CA LEU A 126 -7.95 10.97 -1.86
C LEU A 126 -6.80 11.42 -0.95
N CYS A 127 -5.59 11.60 -1.48
CA CYS A 127 -4.45 12.01 -0.66
C CYS A 127 -4.26 13.54 -0.61
N SER A 128 -4.75 14.29 -1.60
CA SER A 128 -4.73 15.76 -1.59
C SER A 128 -5.61 16.41 -0.52
N THR A 129 -6.50 15.67 0.13
CA THR A 129 -7.42 16.18 1.16
C THR A 129 -6.75 16.52 2.49
N HIS A 130 -5.53 16.05 2.74
CA HIS A 130 -4.88 16.16 4.05
C HIS A 130 -3.52 16.90 4.03
N GLU A 131 -3.19 17.63 2.95
CA GLU A 131 -1.89 18.32 2.76
C GLU A 131 -0.63 17.41 2.84
N PHE A 132 -0.78 16.10 3.03
CA PHE A 132 0.34 15.14 3.07
C PHE A 132 0.79 14.66 1.68
N CYS A 133 0.27 15.28 0.61
CA CYS A 133 0.62 15.02 -0.77
C CYS A 133 0.88 16.34 -1.47
N GLU A 134 1.98 16.40 -2.22
CA GLU A 134 2.28 17.52 -3.12
C GLU A 134 1.43 17.48 -4.40
#